data_AF-A0A1B6J3A9-F1
#
_entry.id   AF-A0A1B6J3A9-F1
#
_cell.length_a   1.000
_cell.length_b   1.000
_cell.length_c   1.000
_cell.angle_alpha   90.00
_cell.angle_beta   90.00
_cell.angle_gamma   90.00
#
_symmetry.space_group_name_H-M   'P 1'
#
loop_
_entity.id
_entity.type
_entity.pdbx_description
1 polymer ?
#
loop_
_entity_poly.entity_id
_entity_poly.type
_entity_poly.pdbx_seq_one_letter_code
_entity_poly.pdbx_strand_id
1 'polypeptide(L)'
;FFFFLNSSENSRKLYKDEYLKIYHDSLSTTIPGVKVPSLEDFKEEFRRKAVYGFIICSFFKPACMDPVPFDPIKESRKPLEVRASRSLNNGGKKATEVTANMLRELIDLK
;
A
#
# COMPACT_ATOMS: atom_id res chain seq x y z
N PHE A 1 -1.88 -2.50 -3.18
CA PHE A 1 -0.69 -1.64 -3.07
C PHE A 1 -1.10 -0.17 -2.99
N PHE A 2 -1.57 0.45 -4.08
CA PHE A 2 -1.89 1.88 -4.11
C PHE A 2 -2.87 2.35 -3.05
N PHE A 3 -3.88 1.52 -2.72
CA PHE A 3 -4.82 1.80 -1.64
C PHE A 3 -4.10 2.16 -0.33
N PHE A 4 -3.17 1.33 0.14
CA PHE A 4 -2.45 1.56 1.38
C PHE A 4 -1.35 2.62 1.26
N LEU A 5 -0.71 2.73 0.09
CA LEU A 5 0.35 3.71 -0.12
C LEU A 5 -0.17 5.15 -0.08
N ASN A 6 -1.30 5.41 -0.76
CA ASN A 6 -1.79 6.76 -1.06
C ASN A 6 -2.86 7.27 -0.10
N SER A 7 -3.36 6.44 0.82
CA SER A 7 -4.30 6.86 1.85
C SER A 7 -3.62 6.99 3.21
N SER A 8 -4.17 7.85 4.07
CA SER A 8 -3.81 7.85 5.49
C SER A 8 -4.55 6.73 6.22
N GLU A 9 -4.03 6.31 7.38
CA GLU A 9 -4.69 5.33 8.25
C GLU A 9 -6.12 5.78 8.62
N ASN A 10 -6.30 7.04 9.01
CA ASN A 10 -7.61 7.59 9.34
C ASN A 10 -8.58 7.51 8.16
N SER A 11 -8.11 7.86 6.97
CA SER A 11 -8.90 7.82 5.74
C SER A 11 -9.32 6.39 5.38
N ARG A 12 -8.45 5.39 5.53
CA ARG A 12 -8.83 3.99 5.33
C ARG A 12 -9.87 3.53 6.35
N LYS A 13 -9.68 3.84 7.63
CA LYS A 13 -10.64 3.42 8.67
C LYS A 13 -12.04 3.98 8.45
N LEU A 14 -12.13 5.24 8.00
CA LEU A 14 -13.41 5.93 7.81
C LEU A 14 -14.07 5.63 6.45
N TYR A 15 -13.28 5.52 5.39
CA TYR A 15 -13.77 5.57 4.01
C TYR A 15 -13.36 4.37 3.14
N LYS A 16 -12.84 3.27 3.72
CA LYS A 16 -12.42 2.08 2.94
C LYS A 16 -13.51 1.60 1.99
N ASP A 17 -14.72 1.37 2.49
CA ASP A 17 -15.79 0.79 1.69
C ASP A 17 -16.25 1.74 0.59
N GLU A 18 -16.21 3.05 0.85
CA GLU A 18 -16.49 4.08 -0.14
C GLU A 18 -15.42 4.11 -1.24
N TYR A 19 -14.13 4.05 -0.90
CA TYR A 19 -13.05 3.95 -1.90
C TYR A 19 -13.16 2.70 -2.76
N LEU A 20 -13.45 1.55 -2.14
CA LEU A 20 -13.62 0.30 -2.87
C LEU A 20 -14.83 0.36 -3.80
N LYS A 21 -15.93 0.97 -3.35
CA LYS A 21 -17.13 1.19 -4.18
C LYS A 21 -16.84 2.12 -5.35
N ILE A 22 -16.21 3.28 -5.11
CA ILE A 22 -15.87 4.25 -6.17
C ILE A 22 -14.98 3.59 -7.23
N TYR A 23 -13.98 2.82 -6.80
CA TYR A 23 -13.10 2.09 -7.72
C TYR A 23 -13.89 1.06 -8.55
N HIS A 24 -14.75 0.28 -7.91
CA HIS A 24 -15.58 -0.74 -8.56
C HIS A 24 -16.57 -0.13 -9.57
N ASP A 25 -17.29 0.92 -9.18
CA ASP A 25 -18.23 1.64 -10.05
C ASP A 25 -17.51 2.22 -11.27
N SER A 26 -16.33 2.82 -11.04
CA SER A 26 -15.50 3.37 -12.12
C SER A 26 -15.04 2.26 -13.07
N LEU A 27 -14.58 1.12 -12.55
CA LEU A 27 -14.16 -0.02 -13.37
C LEU A 27 -15.31 -0.57 -14.22
N SER A 28 -16.52 -0.60 -13.66
CA SER A 28 -17.74 -1.12 -14.31
C SER A 28 -18.25 -0.23 -15.44
N THR A 29 -17.83 1.04 -15.48
CA THR A 29 -18.34 2.03 -16.44
C THR A 29 -17.29 2.51 -17.43
N THR A 30 -16.00 2.39 -17.11
CA THR A 30 -14.92 2.97 -17.91
C THR A 30 -14.66 2.22 -19.22
N ILE A 31 -14.76 0.88 -19.22
CA ILE A 31 -14.39 0.07 -20.39
C ILE A 31 -15.63 -0.66 -20.92
N PRO A 32 -16.15 -0.26 -22.11
CA PRO A 32 -17.30 -0.92 -22.72
C PRO A 32 -17.06 -2.42 -22.93
N GLY A 33 -18.05 -3.23 -22.56
CA GLY A 33 -18.03 -4.69 -22.78
C GLY A 33 -17.20 -5.49 -21.75
N VAL A 34 -16.53 -4.84 -20.80
CA VAL A 34 -15.85 -5.54 -19.70
C VAL A 34 -16.88 -6.02 -18.68
N LYS A 35 -16.84 -7.31 -18.36
CA LYS A 35 -17.60 -7.89 -17.25
C LYS A 35 -16.80 -7.69 -15.96
N VAL A 36 -17.34 -6.92 -15.03
CA VAL A 36 -16.78 -6.72 -13.70
C VAL A 36 -17.50 -7.64 -12.71
N PRO A 37 -16.79 -8.26 -11.75
CA PRO A 37 -17.42 -9.02 -10.66
C PRO A 37 -18.40 -8.17 -9.85
N SER A 38 -19.22 -8.79 -9.00
CA SER A 38 -20.05 -8.03 -8.07
C SER A 38 -19.17 -7.23 -7.09
N LEU A 39 -19.73 -6.18 -6.48
CA LEU A 39 -18.99 -5.39 -5.48
C LEU A 39 -18.54 -6.27 -4.30
N GLU A 40 -19.36 -7.25 -3.91
CA GLU A 40 -19.06 -8.16 -2.80
C GLU A 40 -17.94 -9.14 -3.18
N ASP A 41 -17.96 -9.70 -4.40
CA ASP A 41 -16.86 -10.54 -4.90
C ASP A 41 -15.54 -9.75 -4.98
N PHE A 42 -15.61 -8.49 -5.43
CA PHE A 42 -14.45 -7.60 -5.48
C PHE A 42 -13.89 -7.31 -4.08
N LYS A 43 -14.74 -7.01 -3.10
CA LYS A 43 -14.33 -6.77 -1.71
C LYS A 43 -13.72 -8.02 -1.08
N GLU A 44 -14.31 -9.19 -1.31
CA GLU A 44 -13.76 -10.45 -0.80
C GLU A 44 -12.40 -10.75 -1.42
N GLU A 45 -12.22 -10.54 -2.73
CA GLU A 45 -10.92 -10.71 -3.36
C GLU A 45 -9.91 -9.66 -2.85
N PHE A 46 -10.33 -8.41 -2.66
CA PHE A 46 -9.50 -7.39 -2.01
C PHE A 46 -9.03 -7.85 -0.64
N ARG A 47 -9.95 -8.33 0.22
CA ARG A 47 -9.64 -8.85 1.56
C ARG A 47 -8.62 -9.98 1.50
N ARG A 48 -8.82 -10.97 0.63
CA ARG A 48 -7.92 -12.14 0.47
C ARG A 48 -6.55 -11.78 -0.06
N LYS A 49 -6.45 -10.75 -0.90
CA LYS A 49 -5.22 -10.39 -1.63
C LYS A 49 -4.53 -9.13 -1.10
N ALA A 50 -5.10 -8.43 -0.12
CA ALA A 50 -4.56 -7.18 0.43
C ALA A 50 -3.11 -7.33 0.93
N VAL A 51 -2.74 -8.51 1.45
CA VAL A 51 -1.38 -8.82 1.91
C VAL A 51 -0.31 -8.62 0.83
N TYR A 52 -0.60 -8.96 -0.43
CA TYR A 52 0.33 -8.74 -1.53
C TYR A 52 0.56 -7.24 -1.77
N GLY A 53 -0.50 -6.44 -1.60
CA GLY A 53 -0.40 -4.99 -1.63
C GLY A 53 0.46 -4.43 -0.50
N PHE A 54 0.37 -5.01 0.69
CA PHE A 54 1.14 -4.62 1.86
C PHE A 54 2.63 -4.93 1.72
N ILE A 55 3.02 -6.09 1.20
CA ILE A 55 4.44 -6.45 0.99
C ILE A 55 5.16 -5.39 0.16
N ILE A 56 4.49 -4.84 -0.87
CA ILE A 56 5.06 -3.77 -1.68
C ILE A 56 5.10 -2.47 -0.85
N CYS A 57 4.04 -2.15 -0.10
CA CYS A 57 4.01 -0.96 0.75
C CYS A 57 5.04 -0.98 1.88
N SER A 58 5.40 -2.14 2.46
CA SER A 58 6.38 -2.22 3.53
C SER A 58 7.78 -1.80 3.07
N PHE A 59 8.04 -1.83 1.76
CA PHE A 59 9.24 -1.27 1.16
C PHE A 59 9.06 0.22 0.79
N PHE A 60 8.01 0.56 0.04
CA PHE A 60 7.87 1.91 -0.51
C PHE A 60 7.42 2.96 0.50
N LYS A 61 6.53 2.61 1.45
CA LYS A 61 6.01 3.58 2.41
C LYS A 61 7.12 4.15 3.30
N PRO A 62 8.02 3.33 3.90
CA PRO A 62 9.17 3.86 4.62
C PRO A 62 10.09 4.72 3.75
N ALA A 63 10.36 4.31 2.51
CA ALA A 63 11.19 5.08 1.59
C ALA A 63 10.59 6.45 1.24
N CYS A 64 9.27 6.55 1.09
CA CYS A 64 8.56 7.83 0.87
C CYS A 64 8.50 8.71 2.13
N MET A 65 8.73 8.13 3.32
CA MET A 65 8.78 8.86 4.59
C MET A 65 10.20 9.25 4.99
N ASP A 66 11.20 8.82 4.23
CA ASP A 66 12.59 9.18 4.48
C ASP A 66 12.82 10.67 4.15
N PRO A 67 13.49 11.43 5.03
CA PRO A 67 13.79 12.84 4.76
C PRO A 67 14.74 13.01 3.57
N VAL A 68 15.52 11.98 3.22
CA VAL A 68 16.41 11.98 2.07
C VAL A 68 15.74 11.22 0.93
N PRO A 69 15.40 11.90 -0.18
CA PRO A 69 14.82 11.24 -1.34
C PRO A 69 15.66 10.06 -1.83
N PHE A 70 14.98 9.04 -2.35
CA PHE A 70 15.65 7.88 -2.93
C PHE A 70 16.10 8.20 -4.37
N ASP A 71 17.42 8.14 -4.61
CA ASP A 71 18.01 8.27 -5.95
C ASP A 71 18.45 6.88 -6.43
N PRO A 72 17.71 6.24 -7.35
CA PRO A 72 18.00 4.87 -7.76
C PRO A 72 19.39 4.71 -8.40
N ILE A 73 19.91 5.74 -9.06
CA ILE A 73 21.22 5.70 -9.73
C ILE A 73 22.32 5.77 -8.69
N LYS A 74 22.23 6.68 -7.72
CA LYS A 74 23.23 6.78 -6.65
C LYS A 74 23.17 5.59 -5.70
N GLU A 75 21.98 5.14 -5.31
CA GLU A 75 21.82 4.04 -4.36
C GLU A 75 22.26 2.69 -4.95
N SER A 76 22.02 2.44 -6.24
CA SER A 76 22.44 1.19 -6.89
C SER A 76 23.96 1.01 -6.95
N ARG A 77 24.72 2.11 -6.92
CA ARG A 77 26.19 2.12 -6.92
C ARG A 77 26.81 1.93 -5.54
N LYS A 78 26.03 1.98 -4.46
CA LYS A 78 26.53 1.76 -3.09
C LYS A 78 26.75 0.27 -2.81
N PRO A 79 27.68 -0.07 -1.90
CA PRO A 79 27.83 -1.45 -1.40
C PRO A 79 26.52 -2.03 -0.89
N LEU A 80 26.36 -3.34 -0.99
CA LEU A 80 25.13 -4.05 -0.61
C LEU A 80 24.73 -3.77 0.85
N GLU A 81 25.71 -3.69 1.73
CA GLU A 81 25.59 -3.57 3.17
C GLU A 81 25.07 -2.17 3.52
N VAL A 82 25.52 -1.15 2.79
CA VAL A 82 25.01 0.22 2.91
C VAL A 82 23.57 0.30 2.42
N ARG A 83 23.26 -0.38 1.30
CA ARG A 83 21.88 -0.45 0.77
C ARG A 83 20.94 -1.17 1.73
N ALA A 84 21.36 -2.32 2.28
CA ALA A 84 20.60 -3.10 3.24
C ALA A 84 20.35 -2.32 4.53
N SER A 85 21.39 -1.67 5.07
CA SER A 85 21.27 -0.81 6.25
C SER A 85 20.28 0.33 6.00
N ARG A 86 20.34 0.99 4.84
CA ARG A 86 19.35 2.00 4.46
C ARG A 86 17.93 1.42 4.43
N SER A 87 17.72 0.31 3.73
CA SER A 87 16.39 -0.34 3.66
C SER A 87 15.81 -0.70 5.02
N LEU A 88 16.64 -1.07 5.99
CA LEU A 88 16.19 -1.38 7.36
C LEU A 88 15.87 -0.15 8.21
N ASN A 89 16.41 1.02 7.86
CA ASN A 89 16.34 2.23 8.68
C ASN A 89 15.51 3.36 8.06
N ASN A 90 15.08 3.24 6.79
CA ASN A 90 14.34 4.27 6.06
C ASN A 90 13.12 4.78 6.83
N GLY A 91 12.98 6.11 6.92
CA GLY A 91 11.85 6.76 7.61
C GLY A 91 11.77 6.53 9.13
N GLY A 92 12.75 5.83 9.71
CA GLY A 92 12.94 5.64 11.14
C GLY A 92 11.74 5.06 11.90
N LYS A 93 11.65 5.39 13.21
CA LYS A 93 10.61 4.88 14.10
C LYS A 93 9.19 5.15 13.58
N LYS A 94 8.97 6.30 12.94
CA LYS A 94 7.65 6.66 12.44
C LYS A 94 7.21 5.77 11.29
N ALA A 95 8.11 5.41 10.37
CA ALA A 95 7.81 4.47 9.31
C ALA A 95 7.50 3.08 9.84
N THR A 96 8.21 2.63 10.88
CA THR A 96 7.90 1.37 11.59
C THR A 96 6.50 1.38 12.17
N GLU A 97 6.11 2.45 12.88
CA GLU A 97 4.75 2.61 13.42
C GLU A 97 3.68 2.54 12.33
N VAL A 98 3.85 3.29 11.24
CA VAL A 98 2.90 3.31 10.12
C VAL A 98 2.77 1.94 9.47
N THR A 99 3.89 1.25 9.24
CA THR A 99 3.89 -0.09 8.63
C THR A 99 3.26 -1.13 9.56
N ALA A 100 3.51 -1.03 10.87
CA ALA A 100 2.86 -1.90 11.85
C ALA A 100 1.35 -1.67 11.92
N ASN A 101 0.89 -0.41 11.87
CA ASN A 101 -0.54 -0.11 11.83
C ASN A 101 -1.20 -0.67 10.58
N MET A 102 -0.56 -0.54 9.41
CA MET A 102 -1.05 -1.15 8.18
C MET A 102 -1.19 -2.67 8.30
N LEU A 103 -0.22 -3.36 8.92
CA LEU A 103 -0.32 -4.80 9.14
C LEU A 103 -1.48 -5.16 10.08
N ARG A 104 -1.70 -4.40 11.15
CA ARG A 104 -2.86 -4.60 12.05
C ARG A 104 -4.17 -4.44 11.30
N GLU A 105 -4.30 -3.39 10.48
CA GLU A 105 -5.47 -3.18 9.63
C GLU A 105 -5.77 -4.39 8.74
N LEU A 106 -4.75 -5.05 8.18
CA LEU A 106 -4.92 -6.26 7.37
C LEU A 106 -5.43 -7.46 8.17
N ILE A 107 -4.97 -7.61 9.41
CA ILE A 107 -5.44 -8.67 10.31
C ILE A 107 -6.92 -8.46 10.65
N ASP A 108 -7.33 -7.20 10.79
CA ASP A 108 -8.70 -6.80 11.09
C ASP A 108 -9.60 -6.68 9.85
N LEU A 109 -9.08 -6.93 8.64
CA LEU A 109 -9.87 -6.99 7.42
C LEU A 109 -10.81 -8.20 7.45
N LYS A 110 -12.03 -7.95 7.94
CA LYS A 110 -13.18 -8.85 7.82
C LYS A 110 -13.87 -8.67 6.48
#